data_AF-A0A7C5DAE7-F1
#
_entry.id   AF-A0A7C5DAE7-F1
#
_cell.length_a   1.000
_cell.length_b   1.000
_cell.length_c   1.000
_cell.angle_alpha   90.00
_cell.angle_beta   90.00
_cell.angle_gamma   90.00
#
_symmetry.space_group_name_H-M   'P 1'
#
loop_
_entity.id
_entity.type
_entity.pdbx_description
1 polymer ?
#
loop_
_entity_poly.entity_id
_entity_poly.type
_entity_poly.pdbx_seq_one_letter_code
_entity_poly.pdbx_strand_id
1 'polypeptide(L)'
;MEHIKREKCPVCGCTKLINNVLITEKGEVKVYVECSNCGSFVSRYTLKRYTSNKPYESLLNYYSKRQYDSGRVVLKNLEAFSKEIETEFKKVKETIKSREETKKIEEIIAGLEDN
;
A
#
# COMPACT_ATOMS: atom_id res chain seq x y z
N MET A 1 -8.97 -7.12 15.41
CA MET A 1 -7.66 -7.81 15.39
C MET A 1 -6.96 -7.42 14.11
N GLU A 2 -5.68 -7.06 14.14
CA GLU A 2 -4.94 -6.70 12.92
C GLU A 2 -4.39 -7.96 12.24
N HIS A 3 -4.55 -8.05 10.92
CA HIS A 3 -3.97 -9.12 10.09
C HIS A 3 -2.74 -8.58 9.36
N ILE A 4 -1.55 -9.09 9.73
CA ILE A 4 -0.27 -8.66 9.15
C ILE A 4 0.36 -9.84 8.42
N LYS A 5 0.59 -9.70 7.11
CA LYS A 5 1.16 -10.76 6.28
C LYS A 5 2.09 -10.24 5.19
N ARG A 6 2.91 -11.14 4.65
CA ARG A 6 3.64 -10.91 3.40
C ARG A 6 2.86 -11.53 2.24
N GLU A 7 2.57 -10.72 1.22
CA GLU A 7 1.92 -11.19 0.01
C GLU A 7 2.86 -12.11 -0.79
N LYS A 8 2.27 -13.14 -1.42
CA LYS A 8 2.97 -14.11 -2.27
C LYS A 8 2.16 -14.26 -3.55
N CYS A 9 2.83 -14.56 -4.66
CA CYS A 9 2.17 -14.92 -5.89
C CYS A 9 1.26 -16.15 -5.68
N PRO A 10 -0.04 -16.07 -6.01
CA PRO A 10 -0.96 -17.20 -5.81
C PRO A 10 -0.72 -18.35 -6.81
N VAL A 11 0.01 -18.09 -7.89
CA VAL A 11 0.30 -19.08 -8.95
C VAL A 11 1.57 -19.88 -8.63
N CYS A 12 2.68 -19.22 -8.29
CA CYS A 12 3.97 -19.89 -8.08
C CYS A 12 4.53 -19.78 -6.66
N GLY A 13 3.85 -19.10 -5.74
CA GLY A 13 4.30 -18.92 -4.35
C GLY A 13 5.47 -17.96 -4.15
N CYS A 14 6.01 -17.37 -5.22
CA CYS A 14 7.13 -16.42 -5.13
C CYS A 14 6.76 -15.17 -4.31
N THR A 15 7.71 -14.68 -3.53
CA THR A 15 7.55 -13.48 -2.68
C THR A 15 8.03 -12.19 -3.33
N LYS A 16 8.69 -12.28 -4.49
CA LYS A 16 9.20 -11.13 -5.23
C LYS A 16 8.12 -10.61 -6.18
N LEU A 17 7.57 -9.45 -5.85
CA LEU A 17 6.48 -8.80 -6.58
C LEU A 17 6.95 -7.45 -7.14
N ILE A 18 6.40 -7.07 -8.29
CA ILE A 18 6.64 -5.81 -8.99
C ILE A 18 5.35 -5.00 -8.91
N ASN A 19 5.46 -3.73 -8.49
CA ASN A 19 4.34 -2.80 -8.43
C ASN A 19 4.33 -1.91 -9.67
N ASN A 20 3.43 -2.18 -10.61
CA ASN A 20 3.20 -1.35 -11.79
C ASN A 20 2.18 -0.24 -11.44
N VAL A 21 2.61 1.04 -11.49
CA VAL A 21 1.82 2.18 -11.00
C VAL A 21 1.24 2.99 -12.16
N LEU A 22 -0.09 3.16 -12.16
CA LEU A 22 -0.83 4.02 -13.08
C LEU A 22 -1.37 5.24 -12.34
N ILE A 23 -1.04 6.44 -12.81
CA ILE A 23 -1.60 7.71 -12.31
C ILE A 23 -2.52 8.27 -13.40
N THR A 24 -3.80 8.43 -13.08
CA THR A 24 -4.78 8.97 -14.02
C THR A 24 -4.76 10.51 -14.04
N GLU A 25 -5.34 11.11 -15.07
CA GLU A 25 -5.50 12.58 -15.16
C GLU A 25 -6.31 13.17 -13.99
N LYS A 26 -7.22 12.38 -13.41
CA LYS A 26 -7.99 12.75 -12.21
C LYS A 26 -7.17 12.62 -10.92
N GLY A 27 -5.90 12.24 -11.01
CA GLY A 27 -5.01 12.05 -9.87
C GLY A 27 -5.17 10.72 -9.14
N GLU A 28 -6.09 9.84 -9.55
CA GLU A 28 -6.20 8.49 -8.96
C GLU A 28 -4.91 7.69 -9.22
N VAL A 29 -4.42 7.00 -8.19
CA VAL A 29 -3.26 6.11 -8.31
C VAL A 29 -3.73 4.67 -8.17
N LYS A 30 -3.50 3.87 -9.22
CA LYS A 30 -3.80 2.45 -9.28
C LYS A 30 -2.50 1.68 -9.31
N VAL A 31 -2.40 0.63 -8.50
CA VAL A 31 -1.22 -0.24 -8.45
C VAL A 31 -1.66 -1.63 -8.92
N TYR A 32 -0.96 -2.14 -9.93
CA TYR A 32 -1.10 -3.50 -10.45
C TYR A 32 0.12 -4.29 -10.00
N VAL A 33 -0.10 -5.32 -9.19
CA VAL A 33 0.97 -6.15 -8.65
C VAL A 33 1.19 -7.34 -9.59
N GLU A 34 2.43 -7.53 -9.99
CA GLU A 34 2.87 -8.59 -10.90
C GLU A 34 3.90 -9.48 -10.19
N CYS A 35 3.86 -10.78 -10.44
CA CYS A 35 4.90 -11.68 -9.97
C CYS A 35 6.17 -11.55 -10.82
N SER A 36 7.31 -11.20 -10.20
CA SER A 36 8.59 -11.12 -10.91
C SER A 36 9.12 -12.47 -11.43
N ASN A 37 8.59 -13.59 -10.96
CA ASN A 37 9.04 -14.93 -11.34
C ASN A 37 8.26 -15.53 -12.51
N CYS A 38 6.92 -15.45 -12.48
CA CYS A 38 6.06 -16.05 -13.51
C CYS A 38 5.25 -15.04 -14.34
N GLY A 39 5.36 -13.73 -14.07
CA GLY A 39 4.63 -12.68 -14.78
C GLY A 39 3.12 -12.65 -14.50
N SER A 40 2.61 -13.47 -13.58
CA SER A 40 1.18 -13.50 -13.27
C SER A 40 0.71 -12.19 -12.63
N PHE A 41 -0.47 -11.72 -13.01
CA PHE A 41 -1.20 -10.71 -12.26
C PHE A 41 -1.57 -11.23 -10.87
N VAL A 42 -1.20 -10.49 -9.82
CA VAL A 42 -1.40 -10.89 -8.41
C VAL A 42 -2.58 -10.16 -7.81
N SER A 43 -2.58 -8.83 -7.84
CA SER A 43 -3.63 -8.01 -7.24
C SER A 43 -3.67 -6.60 -7.84
N ARG A 44 -4.80 -5.90 -7.66
CA ARG A 44 -4.93 -4.48 -8.02
C ARG A 44 -5.62 -3.71 -6.90
N TYR A 45 -5.00 -2.62 -6.47
CA TYR A 45 -5.59 -1.70 -5.49
C TYR A 45 -5.50 -0.24 -5.96
N THR A 46 -6.45 0.57 -5.50
CA THR A 46 -6.46 2.03 -5.70
C THR A 46 -5.97 2.68 -4.42
N LEU A 47 -4.90 3.47 -4.49
CA LEU A 47 -4.37 4.16 -3.32
C LEU A 47 -5.29 5.33 -2.95
N LYS A 48 -5.84 5.29 -1.73
CA LYS A 48 -6.51 6.45 -1.12
C LYS A 48 -5.50 7.52 -0.72
N ARG A 49 -4.33 7.10 -0.24
CA ARG A 49 -3.21 7.97 0.18
C ARG A 49 -1.91 7.34 -0.29
N TYR A 50 -0.95 8.17 -0.71
CA TYR A 50 0.38 7.73 -1.10
C TYR A 50 1.40 8.27 -0.11
N THR A 51 2.12 7.36 0.55
CA THR A 51 3.21 7.70 1.47
C THR A 51 4.52 7.04 1.05
N SER A 52 5.64 7.76 1.15
CA SER A 52 6.97 7.25 0.82
C SER A 52 8.01 7.76 1.82
N ASN A 53 9.23 7.20 1.76
CA ASN A 53 10.37 7.68 2.56
C ASN A 53 10.96 9.01 2.06
N LYS A 54 10.31 9.67 1.08
CA LYS A 54 10.76 10.96 0.57
C LYS A 54 10.46 12.08 1.57
N PRO A 55 11.32 13.11 1.62
CA PRO A 55 11.10 14.26 2.49
C PRO A 55 9.80 14.97 2.15
N TYR A 56 9.25 15.65 3.16
CA TYR A 56 8.00 16.43 3.11
C TYR A 56 7.89 17.32 1.85
N GLU A 57 8.99 17.93 1.40
CA GLU A 57 9.05 18.78 0.22
C GLU A 57 8.74 18.03 -1.10
N SER A 58 9.20 16.78 -1.22
CA SER A 58 8.89 15.94 -2.40
C SER A 58 7.40 15.61 -2.49
N LEU A 59 6.73 15.58 -1.34
CA LEU A 59 5.30 15.33 -1.24
C LEU A 59 4.47 16.59 -1.52
N LEU A 60 4.93 17.77 -1.08
CA LEU A 60 4.30 19.04 -1.46
C LEU A 60 4.26 19.20 -2.98
N ASN A 61 5.32 18.80 -3.69
CA ASN A 61 5.35 18.79 -5.16
C ASN A 61 4.37 17.79 -5.80
N TYR A 62 4.03 16.71 -5.08
CA TYR A 62 3.04 15.75 -5.53
C TYR A 62 1.61 16.29 -5.34
N TYR A 63 1.32 16.91 -4.20
CA TYR A 63 -0.01 17.48 -3.91
C TYR A 63 -0.26 18.82 -4.61
N SER A 64 0.77 19.65 -4.85
CA SER A 64 0.61 20.93 -5.56
C SER A 64 0.09 20.76 -6.99
N LYS A 65 0.27 19.56 -7.56
CA LYS A 65 -0.22 19.18 -8.89
C LYS A 65 -1.61 18.53 -8.87
N ARG A 66 -2.19 18.23 -7.70
CA ARG A 66 -3.54 17.70 -7.57
C ARG A 66 -4.54 18.85 -7.37
N GLN A 67 -5.37 19.11 -8.37
CA GLN A 67 -6.30 20.25 -8.39
C GLN A 67 -7.56 20.12 -7.50
N TYR A 68 -7.75 19.01 -6.76
CA TYR A 68 -9.09 18.67 -6.25
C TYR A 68 -9.18 18.25 -4.77
N ASP A 69 -8.09 18.30 -4.00
CA ASP A 69 -8.16 17.98 -2.57
C ASP A 69 -8.39 19.25 -1.74
N SER A 70 -9.45 19.28 -0.92
CA SER A 70 -9.65 20.40 0.04
C SER A 70 -8.41 20.55 0.93
N GLY A 71 -8.06 21.78 1.32
CA GLY A 71 -6.87 22.02 2.15
C GLY A 71 -6.81 21.20 3.45
N ARG A 72 -7.96 20.81 4.00
CA ARG A 72 -8.05 19.89 5.15
C ARG A 72 -7.64 18.45 4.81
N VAL A 73 -7.98 17.96 3.61
CA VAL A 73 -7.58 16.63 3.13
C VAL A 73 -6.08 16.60 2.85
N VAL A 74 -5.57 17.66 2.22
CA VAL A 74 -4.13 17.82 1.99
C VAL A 74 -3.37 17.83 3.32
N LEU A 75 -3.80 18.65 4.29
CA LEU A 75 -3.15 18.73 5.60
C LEU A 75 -3.14 17.37 6.33
N LYS A 76 -4.26 16.64 6.36
CA LYS A 76 -4.30 15.29 6.95
C LYS A 76 -3.36 14.30 6.26
N ASN A 77 -3.22 14.41 4.94
CA ASN A 77 -2.30 13.56 4.19
C ASN A 77 -0.84 13.95 4.43
N LEU A 78 -0.56 15.24 4.65
CA LEU A 78 0.75 15.78 4.99
C LEU A 78 1.18 15.42 6.42
N GLU A 79 0.27 15.49 7.39
CA GLU A 79 0.53 15.07 8.79
C GLU A 79 0.87 13.58 8.90
N ALA A 80 0.29 12.75 8.01
CA ALA A 80 0.59 11.32 7.94
C ALA A 80 2.01 11.00 7.44
N PHE A 81 2.81 11.99 7.02
CA PHE A 81 4.21 11.85 6.60
C PHE A 81 5.22 12.10 7.73
N SER A 82 4.90 11.65 8.93
CA SER A 82 5.75 11.78 10.11
C SER A 82 6.73 10.60 10.24
N LYS A 83 7.67 10.69 11.20
CA LYS A 83 8.55 9.57 11.64
C LYS A 83 7.79 8.30 12.04
N GLU A 84 6.47 8.40 12.24
CA GLU A 84 5.61 7.28 12.61
C GLU A 84 5.56 6.22 11.52
N ILE A 85 5.63 6.58 10.23
CA ILE A 85 5.57 5.62 9.12
C ILE A 85 6.77 4.68 9.11
N GLU A 86 7.97 5.19 9.37
CA GLU A 86 9.17 4.36 9.46
C GLU A 86 9.09 3.41 10.67
N THR A 87 8.50 3.91 11.77
CA THR A 87 8.30 3.14 13.00
C THR A 87 7.26 2.04 12.78
N GLU A 88 6.14 2.35 12.13
CA GLU A 88 5.10 1.40 11.74
C GLU A 88 5.65 0.34 10.79
N PHE A 89 6.41 0.73 9.77
CA PHE A 89 7.05 -0.21 8.85
C PHE A 89 7.98 -1.19 9.58
N LYS A 90 8.79 -0.70 10.54
CA LYS A 90 9.65 -1.56 11.38
C LYS A 90 8.82 -2.56 12.18
N LYS A 91 7.75 -2.11 12.86
CA LYS A 91 6.84 -2.97 13.62
C LYS A 91 6.20 -4.05 12.73
N VAL A 92 5.64 -3.69 11.58
CA VAL A 92 5.07 -4.63 10.61
C VAL A 92 6.09 -5.69 10.21
N LYS A 93 7.33 -5.27 9.91
CA LYS A 93 8.40 -6.20 9.52
C LYS A 93 8.77 -7.17 10.65
N GLU A 94 8.76 -6.72 11.90
CA GLU A 94 9.01 -7.56 13.09
C GLU A 94 7.85 -8.53 13.33
N THR A 95 6.60 -8.09 13.21
CA THR A 95 5.43 -8.97 13.37
C THR A 95 5.40 -10.07 12.32
N ILE A 96 5.72 -9.76 11.06
CA ILE A 96 5.80 -10.79 10.00
C ILE A 96 6.86 -11.85 10.32
N LYS A 97 7.95 -11.48 11.02
CA LYS A 97 8.98 -12.45 11.43
C LYS A 97 8.52 -13.33 12.59
N SER A 98 7.70 -12.81 13.50
CA SER A 98 7.25 -13.53 14.70
C SER A 98 5.98 -14.35 14.49
N ARG A 99 5.12 -13.96 13.53
CA ARG A 99 3.87 -14.65 13.20
C ARG A 99 3.58 -14.52 11.71
N GLU A 100 3.56 -15.65 11.00
CA GLU A 100 3.15 -15.67 9.59
C GLU A 100 1.64 -15.94 9.51
N GLU A 101 0.88 -14.98 8.99
CA GLU A 101 -0.54 -15.14 8.66
C GLU A 101 -0.70 -15.97 7.38
N THR A 102 -1.45 -17.06 7.47
CA THR A 102 -1.58 -18.07 6.42
C THR A 102 -2.79 -17.86 5.52
N LYS A 103 -3.81 -17.14 5.99
CA LYS A 103 -5.01 -16.83 5.20
C LYS A 103 -4.68 -16.03 3.95
N LYS A 104 -5.40 -16.26 2.85
CA LYS A 104 -5.33 -15.41 1.65
C LYS A 104 -5.88 -14.01 1.94
N ILE A 105 -5.50 -13.03 1.12
CA ILE A 105 -5.93 -11.63 1.34
C ILE A 105 -7.46 -11.53 1.19
N GLU A 106 -8.00 -12.23 0.20
CA GLU A 106 -9.42 -12.30 -0.10
C GLU A 106 -10.22 -12.93 1.05
N GLU A 107 -9.67 -13.96 1.70
CA GLU A 107 -10.28 -14.62 2.86
C GLU A 107 -10.30 -13.70 4.09
N ILE A 108 -9.24 -12.89 4.28
CA ILE A 108 -9.18 -11.91 5.35
C ILE A 108 -10.23 -10.81 5.12
N ILE A 109 -10.32 -10.30 3.88
CA ILE A 109 -11.28 -9.25 3.53
C ILE A 109 -12.72 -9.74 3.71
N ALA A 110 -13.05 -10.94 3.18
CA ALA A 110 -14.39 -11.50 3.30
C ALA A 110 -14.83 -11.64 4.77
N GLY A 111 -13.94 -12.13 5.64
CA GLY A 111 -14.26 -12.30 7.07
C GLY A 111 -14.42 -10.99 7.86
N LEU A 112 -14.02 -9.84 7.30
CA LEU A 112 -14.25 -8.52 7.90
C LEU A 112 -15.63 -7.95 7.55
N GLU A 113 -16.27 -8.41 6.47
CA GLU A 113 -17.60 -7.94 6.05
C GLU A 113 -18.74 -8.65 6.81
N ASP A 114 -18.43 -9.78 7.46
CA ASP A 114 -19.37 -10.61 8.22
C ASP A 114 -19.48 -10.26 9.73
N ASN A 115 -18.79 -9.20 10.20
CA ASN A 115 -18.80 -8.73 11.59
C ASN A 115 -19.18 -7.25 11.70
#